data_AF-A0A2W4WUD1-F1
#
_entry.id   AF-A0A2W4WUD1-F1
#
_cell.length_a   1.000
_cell.length_b   1.000
_cell.length_c   1.000
_cell.angle_alpha   90.00
_cell.angle_beta   90.00
_cell.angle_gamma   90.00
#
_symmetry.space_group_name_H-M   'P 1'
#
loop_
_entity.id
_entity.type
_entity.pdbx_description
1 polymer ?
#
loop_
_entity_poly.entity_id
_entity_poly.type
_entity_poly.pdbx_seq_one_letter_code
_entity_poly.pdbx_strand_id
1 'polypeptide(L)' 'MDSRLDNLRSRHGDLESAVSTETARPAPDFLRIREFKRRKLRIRDLIAIRERMQAPAA' A
#
# COMPACT_ATOMS: atom_id res chain seq x y z
N MET A 1 20.31 5.90 0.47
CA MET A 1 18.91 6.16 0.09
C MET A 1 18.28 4.83 -0.29
N ASP A 2 17.43 4.27 0.57
CA ASP A 2 16.77 2.99 0.32
C ASP A 2 15.62 3.13 -0.70
N SER A 3 15.97 3.32 -1.97
CA SER A 3 15.06 3.55 -3.10
C SER A 3 13.96 2.50 -3.23
N ARG A 4 14.19 1.29 -2.71
CA ARG A 4 13.21 0.19 -2.75
C ARG A 4 12.10 0.33 -1.72
N LEU A 5 12.40 0.85 -0.54
CA LEU A 5 11.39 1.13 0.50
C LEU A 5 10.57 2.37 0.14
N ASP A 6 11.23 3.37 -0.44
CA ASP A 6 10.58 4.55 -0.98
C ASP A 6 9.57 4.18 -2.09
N ASN A 7 9.96 3.32 -3.04
CA ASN A 7 9.06 2.83 -4.07
C ASN A 7 7.85 2.07 -3.50
N LEU A 8 8.05 1.26 -2.45
CA LEU A 8 6.96 0.56 -1.77
C LEU A 8 6.00 1.53 -1.08
N ARG A 9 6.52 2.57 -0.41
CA ARG A 9 5.71 3.61 0.24
C ARG A 9 4.92 4.43 -0.79
N SER A 10 5.55 4.80 -1.91
CA SER A 10 4.87 5.48 -3.02
C SER A 10 3.72 4.62 -3.57
N ARG A 11 3.98 3.35 -3.89
CA ARG A 11 2.92 2.42 -4.36
C ARG A 11 1.80 2.21 -3.34
N HIS A 12 2.13 2.22 -2.04
CA HIS A 12 1.11 2.16 -1.00
C HIS A 12 0.24 3.42 -1.01
N GLY A 13 0.84 4.61 -1.14
CA GLY A 13 0.13 5.88 -1.29
C GLY A 13 -0.78 5.90 -2.52
N ASP A 14 -0.31 5.41 -3.67
CA ASP A 14 -1.11 5.34 -4.89
C ASP A 14 -2.36 4.46 -4.71
N LEU A 15 -2.22 3.33 -4.00
CA LEU A 15 -3.35 2.45 -3.70
C LEU A 15 -4.34 3.08 -2.70
N GLU A 16 -3.86 3.85 -1.72
CA GLU A 16 -4.71 4.62 -0.80
C GLU A 16 -5.55 5.64 -1.57
N SER A 17 -4.91 6.42 -2.45
CA SER A 17 -5.58 7.39 -3.30
C SER A 17 -6.59 6.71 -4.22
N ALA A 18 -6.23 5.58 -4.84
CA ALA A 18 -7.15 4.82 -5.70
C ALA A 18 -8.38 4.32 -4.93
N VAL A 19 -8.22 3.84 -3.70
CA VAL A 19 -9.35 3.44 -2.83
C VAL A 19 -10.23 4.65 -2.51
N SER A 20 -9.63 5.77 -2.12
CA SER A 20 -10.36 6.99 -1.76
C SER A 20 -11.15 7.54 -2.95
N THR A 21 -10.51 7.63 -4.12
CA THR A 21 -11.16 8.04 -5.37
C THR A 21 -12.33 7.13 -5.72
N GLU A 22 -12.14 5.80 -5.70
CA GLU A 22 -13.20 4.84 -6.06
C GLU A 22 -14.37 4.88 -5.05
N THR A 23 -14.07 5.09 -3.77
CA THR A 23 -15.09 5.19 -2.70
C THR A 23 -15.88 6.51 -2.79
N ALA A 24 -15.25 7.59 -3.26
CA ALA A 24 -15.89 8.90 -3.45
C ALA A 24 -16.79 8.95 -4.70
N ARG A 25 -16.78 7.91 -5.56
CA ARG A 25 -17.65 7.86 -6.74
C ARG A 25 -19.11 7.64 -6.30
N PRO A 26 -20.08 8.24 -7.02
CA PRO A 26 -21.50 8.08 -6.72
C PRO A 26 -22.01 6.63 -6.87
N ALA A 27 -21.31 5.80 -7.66
CA ALA A 27 -21.53 4.36 -7.75
C ALA A 27 -20.18 3.64 -7.58
N PRO A 28 -19.76 3.35 -6.33
CA PRO A 28 -18.47 2.75 -6.06
C PRO A 28 -18.44 1.28 -6.49
N ASP A 29 -17.37 0.88 -7.19
CA ASP A 29 -17.11 -0.53 -7.47
C ASP A 29 -16.51 -1.20 -6.24
N PHE A 30 -17.36 -1.87 -5.45
CA PHE A 30 -16.94 -2.56 -4.23
C PHE A 30 -15.95 -3.71 -4.48
N LEU A 31 -16.00 -4.36 -5.65
CA LEU A 31 -15.06 -5.43 -5.98
C LEU A 31 -13.66 -4.84 -6.18
N ARG A 32 -13.58 -3.75 -6.94
CA ARG A 32 -12.36 -3.01 -7.20
C ARG A 32 -11.77 -2.38 -5.93
N ILE A 33 -12.62 -1.80 -5.07
CA ILE A 33 -12.20 -1.31 -3.74
C ILE A 33 -11.63 -2.45 -2.89
N ARG A 34 -12.27 -3.63 -2.90
CA ARG A 34 -11.79 -4.80 -2.15
C ARG A 34 -10.44 -5.29 -2.67
N GLU A 35 -10.23 -5.29 -3.97
CA GLU A 35 -8.94 -5.64 -4.57
C GLU A 35 -7.85 -4.62 -4.21
N PHE A 36 -8.14 -3.32 -4.28
CA PHE A 36 -7.19 -2.29 -3.88
C PHE A 36 -6.83 -2.38 -2.41
N LYS A 37 -7.81 -2.60 -1.51
CA LYS A 37 -7.55 -2.82 -0.08
C LYS A 37 -6.69 -4.06 0.17
N ARG A 38 -6.92 -5.17 -0.55
CA ARG A 38 -6.10 -6.38 -0.47
C ARG A 38 -4.66 -6.12 -0.91
N ARG A 39 -4.48 -5.42 -2.03
CA ARG A 39 -3.15 -5.01 -2.53
C ARG A 39 -2.45 -4.07 -1.55
N LYS A 40 -3.16 -3.10 -1.00
CA LYS A 40 -2.66 -2.16 0.02
C LYS A 40 -2.13 -2.92 1.25
N LEU A 41 -2.92 -3.87 1.78
CA LEU A 41 -2.52 -4.70 2.92
C LEU A 41 -1.22 -5.46 2.62
N ARG A 42 -1.13 -6.09 1.44
CA ARG A 42 0.07 -6.82 1.03
C ARG A 42 1.30 -5.92 0.93
N ILE A 43 1.17 -4.71 0.40
CA ILE A 43 2.29 -3.75 0.34
C ILE A 43 2.70 -3.30 1.75
N ARG A 44 1.72 -3.05 2.64
CA ARG A 44 2.00 -2.71 4.05
C ARG A 44 2.81 -3.80 4.75
N ASP A 45 2.42 -5.06 4.55
CA ASP A 45 3.14 -6.20 5.15
C ASP A 45 4.57 -6.33 4.56
N LEU A 46 4.73 -6.10 3.26
CA LEU A 46 6.05 -6.08 2.63
C LEU A 46 6.94 -4.95 3.16
N ILE A 47 6.38 -3.75 3.40
CA ILE A 47 7.08 -2.62 4.04
C ILE A 47 7.54 -3.04 5.43
N ALA A 48 6.63 -3.57 6.27
CA ALA A 48 6.96 -3.97 7.64
C ALA A 48 8.05 -5.06 7.69
N ILE A 49 7.98 -6.06 6.80
CA ILE A 49 9.01 -7.09 6.65
C ILE A 49 10.35 -6.48 6.25
N ARG A 50 10.34 -5.51 5.34
CA ARG A 50 11.55 -4.83 4.86
C ARG A 50 12.18 -3.96 5.94
N GLU A 51 11.38 -3.18 6.65
CA GLU A 51 11.81 -2.36 7.78
C GLU A 51 12.43 -3.24 8.88
N ARG A 52 11.81 -4.39 9.17
CA ARG A 52 12.35 -5.37 10.12
C ARG A 52 13.67 -6.00 9.65
N MET A 53 13.84 -6.24 8.35
CA MET A 53 15.13 -6.69 7.79
C MET A 53 16.21 -5.61 7.79
N GLN A 54 15.84 -4.33 7.86
CA GLN A 54 16.78 -3.20 7.88
C GLN A 54 17.14 -2.74 9.30
N ALA A 55 16.41 -3.19 10.31
CA ALA A 55 16.81 -3.00 11.70
C ALA A 55 18.04 -3.89 11.98
N PRO A 56 19.23 -3.32 12.27
CA PRO A 56 20.34 -4.13 12.75
C PRO A 56 19.93 -4.75 14.09
N ALA A 57 20.20 -6.05 14.27
CA ALA A 57 20.16 -6.67 15.58
C ALA A 57 21.18 -5.92 16.46
N ALA A 58 20.66 -5.09 17.37
CA ALA A 58 21.43 -4.45 18.43
C ALA A 58 21.79 -5.46 19.51
#